data_AF-A0A6M3L2E4-F1
#
_entry.id   AF-A0A6M3L2E4-F1
#
_cell.length_a   1.000
_cell.length_b   1.000
_cell.length_c   1.000
_cell.angle_alpha   90.00
_cell.angle_beta   90.00
_cell.angle_gamma   90.00
#
_symmetry.space_group_name_H-M   'P 1'
#
loop_
_entity.id
_entity.type
_entity.pdbx_description
1 polymer ?
#
loop_
_entity_poly.entity_id
_entity_poly.type
_entity_poly.pdbx_seq_one_letter_code
_entity_poly.pdbx_strand_id
1 'polypeptide(L)'
;MEKGWIGIDLDGTLAEYDTWRGIEHIGNPVIPMVNTVKLWLDHGYRVKIFTARAVYGQSAIDIIHQWCEQNSLPALEVTNIKDFAMIELWDDRCFRIETNTGRILSIQ
;
A
#
# COMPACT_ATOMS: atom_id res chain seq x y z
N MET A 1 22.32 -7.61 -3.97
CA MET A 1 21.37 -6.73 -3.28
C MET A 1 19.98 -7.23 -3.63
N GLU A 2 19.08 -7.38 -2.66
CA GLU A 2 17.68 -7.68 -2.98
C GLU A 2 17.11 -6.58 -3.87
N LYS A 3 16.21 -6.95 -4.80
CA LYS A 3 15.46 -5.97 -5.58
C LYS A 3 14.59 -5.13 -4.63
N GLY A 4 14.64 -3.82 -4.77
CA GLY A 4 13.80 -2.90 -4.00
C GLY A 4 12.31 -3.15 -4.22
N TRP A 5 11.48 -2.68 -3.30
CA TRP A 5 10.03 -2.81 -3.36
C TRP A 5 9.32 -1.47 -3.17
N ILE A 6 8.13 -1.38 -3.79
CA ILE A 6 7.21 -0.25 -3.69
C ILE A 6 6.20 -0.56 -2.59
N GLY A 7 6.14 0.29 -1.57
CA GLY A 7 5.10 0.23 -0.56
C GLY A 7 3.87 1.03 -1.01
N ILE A 8 2.70 0.43 -0.90
CA ILE A 8 1.44 1.12 -1.16
C ILE A 8 0.48 0.95 0.01
N ASP A 9 -0.04 2.05 0.54
CA ASP A 9 -1.04 2.02 1.60
C ASP A 9 -2.37 1.43 1.11
N LEU A 10 -3.19 0.97 2.06
CA LEU A 10 -4.51 0.41 1.81
C LEU A 10 -5.61 1.48 1.95
N ASP A 11 -5.83 1.99 3.16
CA ASP A 11 -7.03 2.75 3.53
C ASP A 11 -6.90 4.24 3.16
N GLY A 12 -7.61 4.65 2.13
CA GLY A 12 -7.51 5.99 1.54
C GLY A 12 -6.62 6.02 0.30
N THR A 13 -5.89 4.92 0.03
CA THR A 13 -4.97 4.79 -1.10
C THR A 13 -5.44 3.73 -2.11
N LEU A 14 -5.44 2.44 -1.75
CA LEU A 14 -5.95 1.37 -2.61
C LEU A 14 -7.46 1.17 -2.47
N ALA A 15 -7.99 1.43 -1.29
CA ALA A 15 -9.40 1.29 -0.96
C ALA A 15 -9.95 2.63 -0.44
N GLU A 16 -11.20 2.94 -0.79
CA GLU A 16 -11.91 4.09 -0.23
C GLU A 16 -11.95 3.98 1.29
N TYR A 17 -11.70 5.10 1.98
CA TYR A 17 -11.74 5.17 3.42
C TYR A 17 -12.41 6.46 3.88
N ASP A 18 -13.36 6.33 4.79
CA ASP A 18 -14.04 7.45 5.44
C ASP A 18 -13.96 7.33 6.97
N THR A 19 -14.29 6.16 7.53
CA THR A 19 -14.18 5.87 8.96
C THR A 19 -13.81 4.41 9.20
N TRP A 20 -13.19 4.16 10.35
CA TRP A 20 -12.91 2.81 10.81
C TRP A 20 -14.20 2.06 11.15
N ARG A 21 -14.42 0.90 10.53
CA ARG A 21 -15.57 0.01 10.78
C ARG A 21 -15.17 -1.37 11.33
N GLY A 22 -13.90 -1.55 11.67
CA GLY A 22 -13.35 -2.84 12.10
C GLY A 22 -12.47 -3.49 11.04
N ILE A 23 -11.71 -4.51 11.46
CA ILE A 23 -10.68 -5.12 10.62
C ILE A 23 -11.23 -5.81 9.37
N GLU A 24 -12.43 -6.38 9.48
CA GLU A 24 -13.15 -7.10 8.44
C GLU A 24 -13.65 -6.21 7.28
N HIS A 25 -13.68 -4.88 7.48
CA HIS A 25 -14.21 -3.95 6.49
C HIS A 25 -13.09 -3.20 5.75
N ILE A 26 -13.00 -3.42 4.45
CA ILE A 26 -12.18 -2.64 3.51
C ILE A 26 -13.14 -2.02 2.48
N GLY A 27 -12.94 -0.74 2.13
CA GLY A 27 -13.82 -0.02 1.20
C GLY A 27 -13.70 -0.49 -0.26
N ASN A 28 -14.45 0.16 -1.14
CA ASN A 28 -14.37 -0.10 -2.59
C ASN A 28 -12.97 0.20 -3.12
N PRO A 29 -12.53 -0.46 -4.20
CA PRO A 29 -11.26 -0.14 -4.83
C PRO A 29 -11.22 1.29 -5.35
N VAL A 30 -10.13 2.00 -5.06
CA VAL A 30 -9.74 3.19 -5.81
C VAL A 30 -9.16 2.70 -7.14
N ILE A 31 -10.03 2.57 -8.14
CA ILE A 31 -9.71 1.94 -9.44
C ILE A 31 -8.41 2.46 -10.08
N PRO A 32 -8.12 3.78 -10.09
CA PRO A 32 -6.84 4.28 -10.61
C PRO A 32 -5.62 3.63 -9.93
N MET A 33 -5.62 3.52 -8.60
CA MET A 33 -4.50 2.96 -7.83
C MET A 33 -4.37 1.45 -8.00
N VAL A 34 -5.49 0.72 -8.05
CA VAL A 34 -5.47 -0.72 -8.35
C VAL A 34 -4.86 -0.97 -9.75
N ASN A 35 -5.23 -0.15 -10.74
CA ASN A 35 -4.65 -0.26 -12.09
C ASN A 35 -3.15 0.08 -12.10
N THR A 36 -2.72 1.06 -11.31
CA THR A 36 -1.29 1.37 -11.14
C THR A 36 -0.52 0.18 -10.56
N VAL A 37 -1.05 -0.49 -9.53
CA VAL A 37 -0.42 -1.70 -8.97
C VAL A 37 -0.34 -2.81 -10.02
N LYS A 38 -1.41 -3.06 -10.77
CA LYS A 38 -1.40 -4.06 -11.86
C LYS A 38 -0.31 -3.75 -12.89
N LEU A 39 -0.17 -2.49 -13.28
CA LEU A 39 0.87 -2.03 -14.19
C LEU A 39 2.28 -2.29 -13.64
N TRP A 40 2.53 -1.98 -12.36
CA TRP A 40 3.81 -2.26 -11.73
C TRP A 40 4.13 -3.76 -11.69
N LEU A 41 3.15 -4.60 -11.36
CA LEU A 41 3.32 -6.04 -11.34
C LEU A 41 3.63 -6.59 -12.75
N ASP A 42 2.95 -6.11 -13.79
CA ASP A 42 3.20 -6.49 -15.19
C ASP A 42 4.63 -6.13 -15.65
N HIS A 43 5.15 -5.00 -15.17
CA HIS A 43 6.54 -4.59 -15.41
C HIS A 43 7.57 -5.29 -14.50
N GLY A 44 7.13 -6.21 -13.63
CA GLY A 44 8.00 -7.00 -12.76
C GLY A 44 8.54 -6.26 -11.53
N TYR A 45 7.89 -5.16 -11.11
CA TYR A 45 8.18 -4.52 -9.84
C TYR A 45 7.66 -5.37 -8.67
N ARG A 46 8.39 -5.36 -7.56
CA ARG A 46 7.92 -5.94 -6.29
C ARG A 46 7.08 -4.89 -5.57
N VAL A 47 5.80 -5.20 -5.35
CA VAL A 47 4.86 -4.32 -4.64
C VAL A 47 4.44 -4.99 -3.34
N LYS A 48 4.40 -4.24 -2.24
CA LYS A 48 3.87 -4.68 -0.95
C LYS A 48 2.77 -3.74 -0.50
N ILE A 49 1.70 -4.28 0.09
CA ILE A 49 0.72 -3.46 0.80
C ILE A 49 1.35 -3.04 2.14
N PHE A 50 1.59 -1.75 2.29
CA PHE A 50 2.21 -1.15 3.46
C PHE A 50 1.15 -0.43 4.31
N THR A 51 0.55 -1.13 5.27
CA THR A 51 -0.65 -0.64 5.96
C THR A 51 -0.59 -0.86 7.47
N ALA A 52 -1.14 0.09 8.23
CA ALA A 52 -1.29 -0.03 9.68
C ALA A 52 -2.14 -1.25 10.10
N ARG A 53 -3.05 -1.74 9.24
CA ARG A 53 -3.85 -2.95 9.53
C ARG A 53 -3.01 -4.18 9.81
N ALA A 54 -1.79 -4.26 9.28
CA ALA A 54 -0.88 -5.38 9.51
C ALA A 54 -0.49 -5.55 10.99
N VAL A 55 -0.76 -4.57 11.87
CA VAL A 55 -0.58 -4.70 13.32
C VAL A 55 -1.44 -5.82 13.93
N TYR A 56 -2.56 -6.16 13.30
CA TYR A 56 -3.43 -7.25 13.72
C TYR A 56 -2.92 -8.63 13.25
N GLY A 57 -1.76 -8.69 12.59
CA GLY A 57 -1.13 -9.93 12.16
C GLY A 57 -1.94 -10.68 11.10
N GLN A 58 -1.93 -12.01 11.17
CA GLN A 58 -2.46 -12.87 10.11
C GLN A 58 -3.94 -12.62 9.80
N SER A 59 -4.77 -12.29 10.80
CA SER A 59 -6.19 -12.02 10.56
C SER A 59 -6.43 -10.83 9.64
N ALA A 60 -5.63 -9.77 9.75
CA ALA A 60 -5.69 -8.65 8.82
C ALA A 60 -5.19 -9.03 7.43
N ILE A 61 -4.10 -9.80 7.37
CA ILE A 61 -3.48 -10.22 6.12
C ILE A 61 -4.46 -11.07 5.29
N ASP A 62 -5.16 -12.00 5.94
CA ASP A 62 -6.16 -12.86 5.27
C ASP A 62 -7.30 -12.03 4.66
N ILE A 63 -7.82 -11.04 5.39
CA ILE A 63 -8.87 -10.14 4.89
C ILE A 63 -8.36 -9.26 3.74
N ILE A 64 -7.13 -8.77 3.82
CA ILE A 64 -6.51 -8.00 2.74
C ILE A 64 -6.31 -8.88 1.50
N HIS A 65 -5.90 -10.14 1.66
CA HIS A 65 -5.75 -11.08 0.55
C HIS A 65 -7.07 -11.41 -0.12
N GLN A 66 -8.14 -11.59 0.66
CA GLN A 66 -9.49 -11.76 0.12
C GLN A 66 -9.93 -10.52 -0.68
N TRP A 67 -9.67 -9.32 -0.15
CA TRP A 67 -9.95 -8.08 -0.87
C TRP A 67 -9.12 -7.95 -2.15
N CYS A 68 -7.84 -8.34 -2.14
CA CYS A 68 -7.01 -8.39 -3.35
C CYS A 68 -7.62 -9.30 -4.42
N GLU A 69 -8.03 -10.52 -4.04
CA GLU A 69 -8.65 -11.48 -4.96
C GLU A 69 -9.90 -10.89 -5.62
N GLN A 70 -10.79 -10.29 -4.83
CA GLN A 70 -12.02 -9.64 -5.31
C GLN A 70 -11.74 -8.51 -6.32
N ASN A 71 -10.57 -7.88 -6.23
CA ASN A 71 -10.15 -6.77 -7.10
C ASN A 71 -9.17 -7.19 -8.20
N SER A 72 -9.01 -8.50 -8.42
CA SER A 72 -8.10 -9.09 -9.41
C SER A 72 -6.64 -8.68 -9.19
N LEU A 73 -6.23 -8.56 -7.94
CA LEU A 73 -4.83 -8.45 -7.52
C LEU A 73 -4.36 -9.81 -6.99
N PRO A 74 -3.08 -10.16 -7.15
CA PRO A 74 -2.53 -11.32 -6.47
C PRO A 74 -2.48 -11.08 -4.95
N ALA A 75 -2.24 -12.14 -4.19
CA ALA A 75 -1.93 -12.05 -2.75
C ALA A 75 -0.57 -11.37 -2.55
N LEU A 76 -0.56 -10.04 -2.48
CA LEU A 76 0.63 -9.23 -2.25
C LEU A 76 1.18 -9.47 -0.85
N GLU A 77 2.49 -9.30 -0.67
CA GLU A 77 3.09 -9.24 0.66
C GLU A 77 2.51 -8.03 1.42
N VAL A 78 2.13 -8.22 2.69
CA VAL A 78 1.53 -7.20 3.54
C VAL A 78 2.45 -6.96 4.74
N THR A 79 2.76 -5.69 5.05
CA THR A 79 3.61 -5.34 6.19
C THR A 79 3.32 -3.94 6.71
N ASN A 80 3.60 -3.67 7.98
CA ASN A 80 3.71 -2.32 8.54
C ASN A 80 5.15 -1.98 8.95
N ILE A 81 6.12 -2.84 8.61
CA ILE A 81 7.53 -2.69 8.96
C ILE A 81 8.29 -2.19 7.75
N LYS A 82 8.93 -1.02 7.88
CA LYS A 82 9.83 -0.46 6.89
C LYS A 82 11.19 -1.15 6.95
N ASP A 83 11.76 -1.45 5.78
CA ASP A 83 13.12 -1.96 5.65
C ASP A 83 13.93 -1.09 4.66
N PHE A 84 15.23 -1.40 4.49
CA PHE A 84 16.13 -0.68 3.58
C PHE A 84 15.84 -0.92 2.10
N ALA A 85 15.03 -1.93 1.76
CA ALA A 85 14.66 -2.25 0.38
C ALA A 85 13.39 -1.51 -0.07
N MET A 86 12.68 -0.81 0.81
CA MET A 86 11.57 0.07 0.40
C MET A 86 12.12 1.29 -0.33
N ILE A 87 11.91 1.35 -1.65
CA ILE A 87 12.44 2.41 -2.52
C ILE A 87 11.43 3.52 -2.78
N GLU A 88 10.15 3.24 -2.60
CA GLU A 88 9.04 4.16 -2.86
C GLU A 88 7.87 3.86 -1.93
N LEU A 89 7.12 4.90 -1.55
CA LEU A 89 5.92 4.80 -0.72
C LEU A 89 4.80 5.64 -1.34
N TRP A 90 3.66 5.03 -1.60
CA TRP A 90 2.41 5.67 -2.03
C TRP A 90 1.39 5.58 -0.90
N ASP A 91 0.95 6.72 -0.39
CA ASP A 91 0.10 6.83 0.79
C ASP A 91 -0.65 8.18 0.77
N ASP A 92 -1.95 8.19 1.06
CA ASP A 92 -2.82 9.37 1.00
C ASP A 92 -2.43 10.47 2.00
N ARG A 93 -1.59 10.15 3.00
CA ARG A 93 -1.14 11.05 4.05
C ARG A 93 0.32 11.46 3.92
N CYS A 94 1.03 10.96 2.90
CA CYS A 94 2.46 11.20 2.80
C CYS A 94 2.78 12.59 2.21
N PHE A 95 3.79 13.24 2.78
CA PHE A 95 4.47 14.39 2.18
C PHE A 95 5.91 14.01 1.90
N ARG A 96 6.41 14.36 0.72
CA ARG A 96 7.82 14.13 0.38
C ARG A 96 8.68 15.19 1.06
N ILE A 97 9.70 14.76 1.78
CA ILE A 97 10.70 15.64 2.37
C ILE A 97 11.98 15.56 1.53
N GLU A 98 12.55 16.71 1.17
CA GLU A 98 13.88 16.76 0.55
C GLU A 98 14.94 16.26 1.54
N THR A 99 15.74 15.30 1.09
CA THR A 99 16.73 14.59 1.90
C THR A 99 17.61 15.53 2.70
N ASN A 100 17.66 15.32 4.02
CA ASN A 100 18.50 16.07 4.97
C ASN A 100 18.21 17.58 5.08
N THR A 101 17.08 18.07 4.59
CA THR A 101 16.75 19.52 4.67
C THR A 101 15.52 19.84 5.52
N GLY A 102 14.61 18.88 5.70
CA GLY A 102 13.30 19.14 6.32
C GLY A 102 12.33 19.94 5.44
N ARG A 103 12.72 20.31 4.22
CA ARG A 103 11.86 21.03 3.27
C ARG A 103 10.80 20.10 2.70
N ILE A 104 9.54 20.48 2.86
CA ILE A 104 8.40 19.79 2.25
C ILE A 104 8.44 20.07 0.75
N LEU A 105 8.47 19.03 -0.06
CA LEU A 105 8.23 19.09 -1.49
C LEU A 105 6.72 18.98 -1.71
N SER A 106 6.09 20.07 -2.14
CA SER A 106 4.67 20.07 -2.47
C SER A 106 4.39 19.13 -3.63
N ILE A 107 3.29 18.39 -3.54
CA ILE A 107 2.68 17.72 -4.69
C ILE A 107 2.10 18.86 -5.56
N GLN A 108 2.59 19.05 -6.79
CA GLN A 108 1.98 19.96 -7.76
C GLN A 108 0.66 19.39 -8.26
#